data_AF-A0A225UP19-F1
#
_entry.id   AF-A0A225UP19-F1
#
_cell.length_a   1.000
_cell.length_b   1.000
_cell.length_c   1.000
_cell.angle_alpha   90.00
_cell.angle_beta   90.00
_cell.angle_gamma   90.00
#
_symmetry.space_group_name_H-M   'P 1'
#
loop_
_entity.id
_entity.type
_entity.pdbx_description
1 polymer ?
#
loop_
_entity_poly.entity_id
_entity_poly.type
_entity_poly.pdbx_seq_one_letter_code
_entity_poly.pdbx_strand_id
1 'polypeptide(L)'
;MPCLLWGETFLFAIEAGNVCVSSALSGETPYYCLFDERPDITRYFARQSPGKAGLFMGYAQHSESYRVLSMATGNIHEVRSVEFHEERIVDRNYVDWLLNN
;
A
#
# COMPACT_ATOMS: atom_id res chain seq x y z
N MET A 1 -2.19 12.01 -20.19
CA MET A 1 -2.18 10.55 -20.44
C MET A 1 -1.76 10.29 -21.88
N PRO A 2 -0.86 9.32 -22.14
CA PRO A 2 -0.51 8.93 -23.52
C PRO A 2 -1.73 8.45 -24.32
N CYS A 3 -1.83 8.80 -25.61
CA CYS A 3 -2.99 8.45 -26.44
C CYS A 3 -3.27 6.94 -26.53
N LEU A 4 -2.24 6.10 -26.38
CA LEU A 4 -2.34 4.64 -26.46
C LEU A 4 -3.05 4.00 -25.25
N LEU A 5 -3.13 4.70 -24.12
CA LEU A 5 -3.67 4.14 -22.87
C LEU A 5 -5.15 4.45 -22.65
N TRP A 6 -5.80 5.22 -23.53
CA TRP A 6 -7.20 5.60 -23.36
C TRP A 6 -8.14 4.39 -23.31
N GLY A 7 -7.94 3.40 -24.19
CA GLY A 7 -8.77 2.19 -24.19
C GLY A 7 -8.73 1.44 -22.86
N GLU A 8 -7.53 1.22 -22.32
CA GLU A 8 -7.34 0.58 -21.02
C GLU A 8 -7.90 1.41 -19.87
N THR A 9 -7.75 2.74 -19.94
CA THR A 9 -8.25 3.67 -18.92
C THR A 9 -9.78 3.64 -18.83
N PHE A 10 -10.48 3.63 -19.97
CA PHE A 10 -11.94 3.54 -19.99
C PHE A 10 -12.44 2.21 -19.47
N LEU A 11 -11.80 1.10 -19.88
CA LEU A 11 -12.15 -0.22 -19.36
C LEU A 11 -11.97 -0.27 -17.85
N PHE A 12 -10.83 0.20 -17.34
CA PHE A 12 -10.56 0.27 -15.91
C PHE A 12 -11.59 1.13 -15.17
N ALA A 13 -11.96 2.30 -15.69
CA ALA A 13 -12.93 3.18 -15.04
C ALA A 13 -14.32 2.53 -14.93
N ILE A 14 -14.77 1.82 -15.98
CA ILE A 14 -16.03 1.08 -15.97
C ILE A 14 -15.95 -0.07 -14.95
N GLU A 15 -14.86 -0.82 -14.99
CA GLU A 15 -14.64 -1.97 -14.11
C GLU A 15 -14.62 -1.53 -12.64
N ALA A 16 -13.83 -0.51 -12.31
CA ALA A 16 -13.78 0.11 -10.98
C ALA A 16 -15.15 0.63 -10.54
N GLY A 17 -15.89 1.30 -11.42
CA GLY A 17 -17.25 1.78 -11.11
C GLY A 17 -18.23 0.67 -10.76
N ASN A 18 -18.08 -0.51 -11.36
CA ASN A 18 -18.95 -1.66 -11.09
C ASN A 18 -18.58 -2.42 -9.81
N VAL A 19 -17.30 -2.42 -9.43
CA VAL A 19 -16.80 -3.18 -8.26
C VAL A 19 -16.63 -2.33 -7.00
N CYS A 20 -16.57 -1.01 -7.11
CA CYS A 20 -16.46 -0.11 -5.98
C CYS A 20 -17.80 0.08 -5.28
N VAL A 21 -17.75 0.24 -3.96
CA VAL A 21 -18.91 0.58 -3.14
C VAL A 21 -19.41 1.98 -3.48
N SER A 22 -20.72 2.14 -3.52
CA SER A 22 -21.37 3.42 -3.83
C SER A 22 -22.29 3.84 -2.70
N SER A 23 -22.20 5.11 -2.28
CA SER A 23 -23.14 5.69 -1.31
C SER A 23 -24.58 5.73 -1.85
N ALA A 24 -24.75 5.83 -3.18
CA ALA A 24 -26.04 5.76 -3.84
C ALA A 24 -26.70 4.37 -3.72
N LEU A 25 -25.91 3.32 -3.45
CA LEU A 25 -26.36 1.94 -3.25
C LEU A 25 -26.20 1.51 -1.80
N SER A 26 -26.26 2.45 -0.84
CA SER A 26 -26.15 2.13 0.60
C SER A 26 -24.85 1.40 0.98
N GLY A 27 -23.76 1.65 0.25
CA GLY A 27 -22.47 0.97 0.46
C GLY A 27 -22.31 -0.33 -0.33
N GLU A 28 -23.27 -0.68 -1.18
CA GLU A 28 -23.17 -1.82 -2.10
C GLU A 28 -22.54 -1.45 -3.45
N THR A 29 -22.18 -2.48 -4.22
CA THR A 29 -21.60 -2.33 -5.56
C THR A 29 -22.65 -2.58 -6.63
N PRO A 30 -22.60 -1.89 -7.79
CA PRO A 30 -23.51 -2.18 -8.90
C PRO A 30 -23.47 -3.65 -9.34
N TYR A 31 -22.29 -4.28 -9.27
CA TYR A 31 -22.12 -5.70 -9.55
C TYR A 31 -22.95 -6.57 -8.59
N TYR A 32 -22.88 -6.29 -7.29
CA TYR A 32 -23.67 -7.01 -6.29
C TYR A 32 -25.17 -6.85 -6.54
N CYS A 33 -25.65 -5.65 -6.86
CA CYS A 33 -27.07 -5.43 -7.16
C CYS A 33 -27.58 -6.21 -8.38
N LEU A 34 -26.70 -6.51 -9.34
CA LEU A 34 -27.08 -7.20 -10.58
C LEU A 34 -26.99 -8.73 -10.46
N PHE A 35 -25.96 -9.23 -9.79
CA PHE A 35 -25.65 -10.66 -9.75
C PHE A 35 -25.92 -11.31 -8.38
N ASP A 36 -26.21 -10.52 -7.34
CA ASP A 36 -26.31 -10.96 -5.94
C ASP A 36 -25.03 -11.68 -5.45
N GLU A 37 -23.89 -11.38 -6.08
CA GLU A 37 -22.57 -11.93 -5.77
C GLU A 37 -21.57 -10.80 -5.50
N ARG A 38 -20.64 -11.02 -4.56
CA ARG A 38 -19.57 -10.05 -4.28
C ARG A 38 -18.49 -10.17 -5.37
N PRO A 39 -18.08 -9.06 -6.03
CA PRO A 39 -17.05 -9.12 -7.05
C PRO A 39 -15.70 -9.54 -6.44
N ASP A 40 -14.95 -10.38 -7.15
CA ASP A 40 -13.57 -10.68 -6.77
C ASP A 40 -12.66 -9.48 -7.06
N ILE A 41 -12.34 -8.75 -6.01
CA ILE A 41 -11.52 -7.54 -6.04
C ILE A 41 -10.03 -7.82 -5.81
N THR A 42 -9.62 -9.09 -5.64
CA THR A 42 -8.24 -9.49 -5.37
C THR A 42 -7.28 -9.01 -6.46
N ARG A 43 -7.76 -8.85 -7.70
CA ARG A 43 -6.96 -8.38 -8.83
C ARG A 43 -6.61 -6.89 -8.75
N TYR A 44 -7.41 -6.07 -8.08
CA TYR A 44 -7.16 -4.62 -7.94
C TYR A 44 -6.35 -4.27 -6.70
N PHE A 45 -6.40 -5.11 -5.67
CA PHE A 45 -5.43 -5.04 -4.60
C PHE A 45 -4.13 -5.64 -5.13
N ALA A 46 -3.20 -4.78 -5.55
CA ALA A 46 -1.82 -5.19 -5.73
C ALA A 46 -1.44 -6.02 -4.50
N ARG A 47 -1.12 -7.30 -4.71
CA ARG A 47 -0.80 -8.28 -3.66
C ARG A 47 0.07 -7.53 -2.66
N GLN A 48 -0.49 -7.18 -1.50
CA GLN A 48 0.28 -6.47 -0.49
C GLN A 48 1.39 -7.43 -0.13
N SER A 49 2.58 -7.14 -0.66
CA SER A 49 3.76 -7.88 -0.27
C SER A 49 3.85 -7.65 1.23
N PRO A 50 4.00 -8.70 2.06
CA PRO A 50 4.14 -8.50 3.49
C PRO A 50 5.18 -7.39 3.69
N GLY A 51 4.75 -6.30 4.33
CA GLY A 51 5.54 -5.06 4.39
C GLY A 51 6.96 -5.37 4.84
N LYS A 52 7.95 -4.73 4.22
CA LYS A 52 9.34 -4.93 4.64
C LYS A 52 9.51 -4.31 6.01
N ALA A 53 9.89 -5.12 6.98
CA ALA A 53 10.06 -4.66 8.35
C ALA A 53 11.27 -3.71 8.45
N GLY A 54 11.10 -2.63 9.20
CA GLY A 54 12.12 -1.60 9.38
C GLY A 54 11.88 -0.73 10.60
N LEU A 55 12.94 -0.09 11.07
CA LEU A 55 12.93 0.82 12.22
C LEU A 55 12.64 2.24 11.75
N PHE A 56 11.69 2.91 12.41
CA PHE A 56 11.39 4.31 12.14
C PHE A 56 12.54 5.21 12.63
N MET A 57 13.05 6.05 11.74
CA MET A 57 14.17 6.97 12.03
C MET A 57 13.74 8.44 12.03
N GLY A 58 12.58 8.77 11.45
CA GLY A 58 12.08 10.13 11.34
C GLY A 58 11.43 10.42 9.99
N TYR A 59 11.22 11.70 9.70
CA TYR A 59 10.63 12.17 8.45
C TYR A 59 11.70 12.49 7.42
N ALA A 60 11.36 12.36 6.14
CA ALA A 60 12.20 12.80 5.04
C ALA A 60 12.23 14.33 4.96
N GLN A 61 13.36 14.89 4.51
CA GLN A 61 13.58 16.34 4.49
C GLN A 61 12.84 17.05 3.35
N HIS A 62 12.67 16.36 2.22
CA HIS A 62 12.16 16.96 0.97
C HIS A 62 10.93 16.23 0.42
N SER A 63 10.35 15.31 1.19
CA SER A 63 9.21 14.51 0.77
C SER A 63 8.28 14.23 1.95
N GLU A 64 6.98 14.07 1.67
CA GLU A 64 6.01 13.53 2.62
C GLU A 64 6.22 12.02 2.77
N SER A 65 7.36 11.62 3.33
CA SER A 65 7.70 10.22 3.54
C SER A 65 8.48 10.03 4.84
N TYR A 66 8.61 8.77 5.24
CA TYR A 66 9.30 8.36 6.45
C TYR A 66 10.65 7.76 6.08
N ARG A 67 11.67 8.07 6.88
CA ARG A 67 12.98 7.42 6.83
C ARG A 67 12.91 6.16 7.67
N VAL A 68 13.11 5.01 7.04
CA VAL A 68 13.01 3.70 7.65
C VAL A 68 14.33 2.95 7.46
N LEU A 69 14.92 2.47 8.54
CA LEU A 69 16.10 1.61 8.53
C LEU A 69 15.68 0.16 8.30
N SER A 70 16.10 -0.42 7.17
CA SER A 70 15.79 -1.80 6.81
C SER A 70 16.52 -2.79 7.72
N MET A 71 15.77 -3.61 8.46
CA MET A 71 16.36 -4.63 9.35
C MET A 71 17.04 -5.78 8.59
N ALA A 72 16.81 -5.91 7.28
CA ALA A 72 17.46 -6.94 6.47
C ALA A 72 18.81 -6.49 5.89
N THR A 73 18.96 -5.19 5.64
CA THR A 73 20.08 -4.65 4.84
C THR A 73 20.90 -3.57 5.54
N GLY A 74 20.44 -3.02 6.66
CA GLY A 74 21.10 -1.88 7.31
C GLY A 74 20.96 -0.55 6.55
N ASN A 75 20.28 -0.55 5.40
CA ASN A 75 20.11 0.65 4.59
C ASN A 75 18.89 1.46 5.01
N ILE A 76 18.98 2.78 4.88
CA ILE A 76 17.87 3.70 5.10
C ILE A 76 17.12 3.89 3.78
N HIS A 77 15.80 3.71 3.83
CA HIS A 77 14.89 3.94 2.71
C HIS A 77 13.86 5.01 3.06
N GLU A 78 13.45 5.80 2.07
CA GLU A 78 12.29 6.68 2.17
C GLU A 78 11.03 5.95 1.70
N VAL A 79 10.02 5.87 2.56
CA VAL A 79 8.78 5.11 2.30
C VAL A 79 7.57 5.94 2.70
N ARG A 80 6.52 5.97 1.88
CA ARG A 80 5.28 6.72 2.17
C ARG A 80 4.21 5.90 2.90
N SER A 81 4.03 4.65 2.50
CA SER A 81 3.02 3.76 3.08
C SER A 81 3.69 2.86 4.11
N VAL A 82 3.38 3.09 5.39
CA VAL A 82 3.91 2.33 6.52
C VAL A 82 2.80 2.05 7.52
N GLU A 83 2.90 0.93 8.23
CA GLU A 83 2.08 0.59 9.37
C GLU A 83 2.98 0.60 10.62
N PHE A 84 2.57 1.33 11.65
CA PHE A 84 3.37 1.48 12.87
C PHE A 84 2.98 0.42 13.91
N HIS A 85 3.99 -0.29 14.40
CA HIS A 85 3.88 -1.26 15.49
C HIS A 85 4.67 -0.73 16.70
N GLU A 86 4.09 0.23 17.43
CA GLU A 86 4.75 0.91 18.55
C GLU A 86 5.04 -0.01 19.75
N GLU A 87 4.34 -1.14 19.85
CA GLU A 87 4.55 -2.17 20.86
C GLU A 87 5.83 -2.99 20.64
N ARG A 88 6.46 -2.87 19.46
CA ARG A 88 7.65 -3.64 19.09
C ARG A 88 8.91 -2.80 19.26
N ILE A 89 9.74 -3.22 20.21
CA ILE A 89 11.08 -2.65 20.44
C ILE A 89 12.16 -3.58 19.89
N VAL A 90 13.31 -3.00 19.53
CA VAL A 90 14.48 -3.73 19.02
C VAL A 90 15.66 -3.46 19.95
N ASP A 91 16.46 -4.50 20.22
CA ASP A 91 17.61 -4.40 21.10
C ASP A 91 18.69 -3.47 20.51
N ARG A 92 19.32 -2.67 21.38
CA ARG A 92 20.37 -1.72 20.96
C ARG A 92 21.54 -2.40 20.28
N ASN A 93 21.98 -3.56 20.78
CA ASN A 93 23.12 -4.26 20.20
C ASN A 93 22.83 -4.73 18.77
N TYR A 94 21.58 -5.08 18.49
CA TYR A 94 21.14 -5.43 17.14
C TYR A 94 21.19 -4.22 16.20
N VAL A 95 20.74 -3.05 16.66
CA VAL A 95 20.83 -1.81 15.88
C VAL A 95 22.29 -1.43 15.62
N ASP A 96 23.15 -1.51 16.64
CA ASP A 96 24.58 -1.22 16.49
C ASP A 96 25.24 -2.19 15.51
N TRP A 97 24.90 -3.48 15.55
CA TRP A 97 25.37 -4.45 14.55
C TRP A 97 24.89 -4.09 13.13
N LEU A 98 23.62 -3.70 13.00
CA LEU A 98 23.00 -3.37 11.71
C LEU A 98 23.61 -2.12 11.05
N LEU A 99 24.03 -1.13 11.86
CA LEU A 99 24.64 0.11 11.39
C LEU A 99 26.14 -0.01 11.08
N ASN A 100 26.80 -1.04 11.63
CA ASN A 100 28.24 -1.30 11.45
C ASN A 100 28.55 -2.36 10.39
N ASN A 101 27.52 -2.87 9.71
CA ASN A 101 27.61 -3.86 8.63
C ASN A 101 27.66 -3.14 7.27
#